data_AF-A0A7C7WCW8-F1
#
_entry.id   AF-A0A7C7WCW8-F1
#
_cell.length_a   1.000
_cell.length_b   1.000
_cell.length_c   1.000
_cell.angle_alpha   90.00
_cell.angle_beta   90.00
_cell.angle_gamma   90.00
#
_symmetry.space_group_name_H-M   'P 1'
#
loop_
_entity.id
_entity.type
_entity.pdbx_description
1 polymer ?
#
loop_
_entity_poly.entity_id
_entity_poly.type
_entity_poly.pdbx_seq_one_letter_code
_entity_poly.pdbx_strand_id
1 'polypeptide(L)' 'MTLRAFEARMRPRIALVVSALVFGAVHLQLLQFPALVAIGLVCGWLAQRDGRIGRAIWAHVGFNGLTVALLLLEIPTG' A
#
# COMPACT_ATOMS: atom_id res chain seq x y z
N MET A 1 6.01 -8.25 -5.87
CA MET A 1 6.28 -8.90 -7.16
C MET A 1 5.59 -8.19 -8.33
N THR A 2 4.33 -7.75 -8.21
CA THR A 2 3.58 -7.01 -9.26
C THR A 2 4.26 -5.72 -9.75
N LEU A 3 4.79 -4.88 -8.86
CA LEU A 3 5.52 -3.65 -9.24
C LEU A 3 6.73 -3.94 -10.14
N ARG A 4 7.54 -4.93 -9.79
CA ARG A 4 8.73 -5.35 -10.57
C ARG A 4 8.35 -5.85 -11.96
N ALA A 5 7.21 -6.55 -12.08
CA ALA A 5 6.69 -6.99 -13.37
C ALA A 5 6.27 -5.81 -14.26
N PHE A 6 5.68 -4.76 -13.68
CA PHE A 6 5.36 -3.54 -14.42
C PHE A 6 6.61 -2.73 -14.79
N GLU A 7 7.61 -2.64 -13.91
CA GLU A 7 8.89 -1.97 -14.21
C GLU A 7 9.65 -2.59 -15.38
N ALA A 8 9.51 -3.89 -15.62
CA ALA A 8 10.13 -4.56 -16.77
C ALA A 8 9.50 -4.14 -18.12
N ARG A 9 8.29 -3.54 -18.10
CA ARG A 9 7.53 -3.18 -19.30
C ARG A 9 7.21 -1.68 -19.40
N MET A 10 7.42 -0.92 -18.32
CA MET A 10 7.00 0.47 -18.17
C MET A 10 8.04 1.30 -17.44
N ARG A 11 7.97 2.63 -17.61
CA ARG A 11 8.78 3.56 -16.82
C ARG A 11 8.47 3.37 -15.32
N PRO A 12 9.48 3.43 -14.41
CA PRO A 12 9.29 3.13 -12.99
C PRO A 12 8.17 3.93 -12.31
N ARG A 13 8.00 5.21 -12.67
CA ARG A 13 6.92 6.05 -12.15
C ARG A 13 5.52 5.57 -12.56
N ILE A 14 5.38 5.09 -13.80
CA ILE A 14 4.11 4.57 -14.31
C ILE A 14 3.81 3.22 -13.66
N ALA A 15 4.83 2.35 -13.55
CA ALA A 15 4.72 1.07 -12.86
C ALA A 15 4.27 1.24 -11.40
N LEU A 16 4.78 2.26 -10.70
CA LEU A 16 4.37 2.62 -9.34
C LEU A 16 2.87 2.93 -9.27
N VAL A 17 2.40 3.88 -10.06
CA VAL A 17 1.01 4.33 -10.05
C VAL A 17 0.06 3.19 -10.42
N VAL A 18 0.35 2.46 -11.50
CA VAL A 18 -0.47 1.32 -11.94
C VAL A 18 -0.52 0.23 -10.86
N SER A 19 0.62 -0.10 -10.24
CA SER A 19 0.64 -1.09 -9.16
C SER A 19 -0.18 -0.68 -7.94
N ALA A 20 -0.18 0.61 -7.58
CA ALA A 20 -0.95 1.14 -6.46
C ALA A 20 -2.45 1.15 -6.74
N LEU A 21 -2.85 1.49 -7.98
CA LEU A 21 -4.25 1.43 -8.41
C LEU A 21 -4.77 0.00 -8.43
N VAL A 22 -3.99 -0.93 -8.99
CA VAL A 22 -4.32 -2.36 -8.98
C VAL A 22 -4.44 -2.84 -7.54
N PHE A 23 -3.49 -2.51 -6.67
CA PHE A 23 -3.53 -2.84 -5.25
C PHE A 23 -4.84 -2.38 -4.59
N GLY A 24 -5.24 -1.11 -4.77
CA GLY A 24 -6.51 -0.62 -4.23
C GLY A 24 -7.73 -1.35 -4.81
N ALA A 25 -7.71 -1.65 -6.11
CA ALA A 25 -8.84 -2.28 -6.80
C ALA A 25 -9.11 -3.71 -6.31
N VAL A 26 -8.09 -4.52 -6.03
CA VAL A 26 -8.28 -5.91 -5.56
C VAL A 26 -8.89 -6.02 -4.16
N HIS A 27 -8.91 -4.94 -3.38
CA HIS A 27 -9.52 -4.93 -2.04
C HIS A 27 -11.03 -4.70 -2.07
N LEU A 28 -11.59 -4.31 -3.22
CA LEU A 28 -13.04 -4.17 -3.44
C LEU A 28 -13.75 -3.23 -2.44
N GLN A 29 -13.02 -2.34 -1.76
CA GLN A 29 -13.56 -1.35 -0.82
C GLN A 29 -13.51 0.04 -1.42
N LEU A 30 -14.61 0.47 -2.04
CA LEU A 30 -14.69 1.77 -2.73
C LEU A 30 -14.45 2.97 -1.80
N LEU A 31 -14.95 2.92 -0.57
CA LEU A 31 -14.78 4.00 0.42
C LEU A 31 -13.32 4.14 0.86
N GLN A 32 -12.61 3.02 1.02
CA GLN A 32 -11.20 3.01 1.43
C GLN A 32 -10.23 3.05 0.24
N PHE A 33 -10.74 3.00 -0.99
CA PHE A 33 -9.93 2.97 -2.20
C PHE A 33 -8.87 4.09 -2.25
N PRO A 34 -9.18 5.37 -1.95
CA PRO A 34 -8.17 6.43 -1.93
C PRO A 34 -7.05 6.17 -0.91
N ALA A 35 -7.40 5.67 0.28
CA ALA A 35 -6.43 5.33 1.32
C ALA A 35 -5.56 4.12 0.92
N LEU A 36 -6.17 3.10 0.31
CA LEU A 36 -5.47 1.91 -0.20
C LEU A 36 -4.50 2.25 -1.33
N VAL A 37 -4.89 3.16 -2.24
CA VAL A 37 -3.99 3.65 -3.29
C VAL A 37 -2.84 4.46 -2.68
N ALA A 38 -3.11 5.31 -1.68
CA ALA A 38 -2.08 6.09 -1.02
C ALA A 38 -1.03 5.21 -0.32
N ILE A 39 -1.45 4.19 0.44
CA ILE A 39 -0.52 3.26 1.08
C ILE A 39 0.23 2.43 0.03
N GLY A 40 -0.44 2.02 -1.06
CA GLY A 40 0.18 1.34 -2.19
C GLY A 40 1.29 2.16 -2.85
N LEU A 41 1.08 3.47 -3.03
CA LEU A 41 2.09 4.40 -3.55
C LEU A 41 3.29 4.52 -2.59
N VAL A 42 3.06 4.64 -1.29
CA VAL A 42 4.14 4.74 -0.29
C VAL A 42 4.97 3.46 -0.26
N CYS A 43 4.32 2.30 -0.18
CA CYS A 43 4.99 1.00 -0.19
C CYS A 43 5.77 0.77 -1.49
N GLY A 44 5.19 1.09 -2.64
CA GLY A 44 5.84 0.96 -3.94
C GLY A 44 7.03 1.90 -4.10
N TRP A 45 6.91 3.15 -3.64
CA TRP A 45 8.00 4.12 -3.68
C TRP A 45 9.18 3.70 -2.77
N LEU A 46 8.90 3.21 -1.56
CA LEU A 46 9.92 2.64 -0.68
C LEU A 46 10.61 1.43 -1.32
N ALA A 47 9.84 0.55 -1.96
CA ALA A 47 10.39 -0.60 -2.68
C ALA A 47 11.29 -0.20 -3.86
N GLN A 48 10.97 0.90 -4.55
CA GLN A 48 11.79 1.46 -5.64
C GLN A 48 13.07 2.10 -5.13
N ARG A 49 12.99 2.90 -4.07
CA ARG A 49 14.12 3.68 -3.56
C ARG A 49 15.24 2.80 -3.03
N ASP A 50 14.89 1.73 -2.31
CA ASP A 50 15.87 0.99 -1.51
C ASP A 50 16.21 -0.39 -2.08
N GLY A 51 15.51 -0.83 -3.14
CA GLY A 51 15.66 -2.16 -3.74
C GLY A 51 15.29 -3.32 -2.81
N ARG A 52 14.87 -3.04 -1.56
CA ARG A 52 14.55 -4.00 -0.51
C ARG A 52 13.09 -3.88 -0.12
N ILE A 53 12.38 -5.01 -0.16
CA ILE A 53 10.94 -5.09 0.16
C ILE A 53 10.67 -4.90 1.67
N GLY A 54 11.68 -5.07 2.52
CA GLY A 54 11.53 -5.00 3.98
C GLY A 54 10.94 -3.68 4.50
N ARG A 55 11.28 -2.53 3.88
CA ARG A 55 10.71 -1.23 4.29
C ARG A 55 9.24 -1.09 3.92
N ALA A 56 8.83 -1.67 2.79
CA ALA A 56 7.43 -1.73 2.40
C ALA A 56 6.62 -2.65 3.36
N ILE A 57 7.23 -3.75 3.83
CA ILE A 57 6.61 -4.63 4.83
C ILE A 57 6.40 -3.88 6.15
N TRP A 58 7.42 -3.19 6.67
CA TRP A 58 7.27 -2.41 7.90
C TRP A 58 6.25 -1.26 7.78
N ALA A 59 6.19 -0.58 6.63
CA ALA A 59 5.17 0.44 6.38
C ALA A 59 3.75 -0.17 6.38
N HIS A 60 3.59 -1.36 5.79
CA HIS A 60 2.31 -2.07 5.79
C HIS A 60 1.91 -2.55 7.20
N VAL A 61 2.85 -3.14 7.94
CA VAL A 61 2.63 -3.54 9.35
C VAL A 61 2.25 -2.33 10.20
N GLY A 62 2.92 -1.19 10.02
CA GLY A 62 2.59 0.05 10.72
C GLY A 62 1.19 0.56 10.40
N PHE A 63 0.79 0.54 9.13
CA PHE A 63 -0.56 0.93 8.71
C PHE A 63 -1.64 0.03 9.34
N ASN A 64 -1.48 -1.28 9.21
CA ASN A 64 -2.42 -2.24 9.81
C ASN A 64 -2.45 -2.16 11.33
N GLY A 65 -1.28 -2.00 11.96
CA GLY A 65 -1.15 -1.84 13.41
C GLY A 65 -1.83 -0.57 13.91
N LEU A 66 -1.72 0.55 13.18
CA LEU A 66 -2.44 1.78 13.51
C LEU A 66 -3.96 1.59 13.37
N THR A 67 -4.43 0.92 12.31
CA THR A 67 -5.86 0.62 12.16
C THR A 67 -6.38 -0.23 13.31
N VAL A 68 -5.67 -1.29 13.69
CA VAL A 68 -6.03 -2.15 14.84
C VAL A 68 -5.99 -1.36 16.14
N ALA A 69 -4.97 -0.52 16.36
CA ALA A 69 -4.86 0.30 17.56
C ALA A 69 -6.01 1.31 17.67
N LEU A 70 -6.38 1.97 16.56
CA LEU A 70 -7.53 2.87 16.53
C LEU A 70 -8.83 2.11 16.80
N LEU A 71 -9.04 0.96 16.17
CA LEU A 71 -10.21 0.11 16.43
C LEU A 71 -10.28 -0.34 17.90
N LEU A 72 -9.15 -0.69 18.52
CA LEU A 72 -9.09 -1.08 19.94
C LEU A 72 -9.28 0.10 20.88
N LEU A 73 -8.76 1.29 20.54
CA LEU A 73 -9.00 2.52 21.31
C LEU A 73 -10.44 3.02 21.17
N GLU A 74 -11.13 2.70 20.08
CA GLU A 74 -12.53 3.05 19.82
C GLU A 74 -13.55 2.09 20.48
N ILE A 75 -13.13 1.13 21.31
CA ILE A 75 -14.05 0.34 22.17
C ILE A 75 -13.93 0.85 23.61
N PRO A 76 -14.91 1.64 24.12
CA PRO A 76 -16.31 1.23 24.19
C PRO A 76 -17.32 2.31 23.72
N THR A 77 -18.21 1.93 22.80
CA THR A 77 -19.55 2.52 22.71
C THR A 77 -20.58 1.39 22.85
N GLY A 78 -21.10 1.24 24.07
CA GLY A 78 -22.15 0.28 24.44
C GLY A 78 -21.79 -0.56 25.64
#